data_AF-A0A8S4N480-F1
#
_entry.id   AF-A0A8S4N480-F1
#
_cell.length_a   1.000
_cell.length_b   1.000
_cell.length_c   1.000
_cell.angle_alpha   90.00
_cell.angle_beta   90.00
_cell.angle_gamma   90.00
#
_symmetry.space_group_name_H-M   'P 1'
#
loop_
_entity.id
_entity.type
_entity.pdbx_description
1 polymer ?
#
loop_
_entity_poly.entity_id
_entity_poly.type
_entity_poly.pdbx_seq_one_letter_code
_entity_poly.pdbx_strand_id
1 'polypeptide(L)'
;MPGRTPSCNIGLTLLFVVIYSTVGKSCDDQREFTCANGRCIELSKFNNTVNDCHDNSDEVLEMCKAGGFSCSNGKCIPGFYRLDGDDDCGDGSDEAKVIGTDCSKVSADKNCCPCDRYVPGSECIEGVCRCKKGYYSNDLGTICMRRKVFEDCVTHEDCSKSVANTACIENACNCESGYLVGDDRKSCNRRKIGDETCFIDADCEDAVMYSHCDNITCVCNSGRYATPDNTICALRVIGDNNCVIDSDCSDAVNNSLCRFGICVCDIGYSKTDNGTRCRKRRIGDLDCSGDADCSSAVGNSLCRNSVCACVP
;
A
#
# COMPACT_ATOMS: atom_id res chain seq x y z
N MET A 1 37.54 -40.03 -64.29
CA MET A 1 36.27 -39.59 -63.67
C MET A 1 36.39 -38.09 -63.39
N PRO A 2 35.41 -37.23 -63.72
CA PRO A 2 34.08 -37.47 -64.27
C PRO A 2 33.87 -36.89 -65.69
N GLY A 3 32.79 -37.34 -66.35
CA GLY A 3 32.49 -37.13 -67.77
C GLY A 3 31.36 -36.13 -68.09
N ARG A 4 31.45 -35.66 -69.33
CA ARG A 4 30.66 -34.70 -70.14
C ARG A 4 29.17 -35.08 -70.36
N THR A 5 28.19 -34.15 -70.18
CA THR A 5 27.44 -33.27 -71.16
C THR A 5 26.52 -34.01 -72.16
N PRO A 6 25.50 -33.43 -72.87
CA PRO A 6 24.96 -32.05 -72.94
C PRO A 6 23.39 -31.89 -73.07
N SER A 7 22.89 -30.63 -73.04
CA SER A 7 21.82 -29.96 -73.84
C SER A 7 20.38 -30.53 -74.12
N CYS A 8 19.38 -29.68 -73.80
CA CYS A 8 18.31 -29.08 -74.67
C CYS A 8 17.06 -29.86 -75.19
N ASN A 9 15.88 -29.23 -74.99
CA ASN A 9 14.65 -29.20 -75.86
C ASN A 9 13.71 -30.44 -75.87
N ILE A 10 12.35 -30.45 -75.99
CA ILE A 10 11.27 -29.56 -76.52
C ILE A 10 9.89 -29.98 -75.91
N GLY A 11 8.96 -29.02 -75.73
CA GLY A 11 7.48 -29.14 -75.90
C GLY A 11 6.70 -29.94 -74.84
N LEU A 12 5.49 -29.60 -74.41
CA LEU A 12 4.36 -29.01 -75.13
C LEU A 12 3.33 -28.43 -74.12
N THR A 13 2.66 -27.39 -74.57
CA THR A 13 1.67 -26.48 -73.98
C THR A 13 0.40 -27.08 -73.36
N LEU A 14 -0.10 -26.50 -72.24
CA LEU A 14 -1.37 -25.75 -72.10
C LEU A 14 -1.88 -25.77 -70.63
N LEU A 15 -1.81 -24.63 -69.92
CA LEU A 15 -2.92 -24.04 -69.16
C LEU A 15 -2.50 -22.70 -68.54
N PHE A 16 -3.31 -21.69 -68.85
CA PHE A 16 -3.30 -20.35 -68.29
C PHE A 16 -3.44 -20.39 -66.76
N VAL A 17 -2.56 -19.70 -66.03
CA VAL A 17 -2.99 -18.86 -64.91
C VAL A 17 -2.10 -17.61 -64.89
N VAL A 18 -2.66 -16.51 -65.40
CA VAL A 18 -2.25 -15.18 -64.99
C VAL A 18 -2.58 -15.10 -63.49
N ILE A 19 -1.58 -15.01 -62.61
CA ILE A 19 -1.82 -14.70 -61.20
C ILE A 19 -2.24 -13.22 -61.14
N TYR A 20 -3.53 -12.98 -61.36
CA TYR A 20 -4.19 -11.77 -60.88
C TYR A 20 -4.32 -11.87 -59.35
N SER A 21 -4.08 -10.73 -58.71
CA SER A 21 -4.14 -10.44 -57.28
C SER A 21 -5.09 -11.29 -56.42
N THR A 22 -4.64 -11.58 -55.19
CA THR A 22 -5.52 -11.57 -54.03
C THR A 22 -4.87 -10.80 -52.88
N VAL A 23 -4.85 -9.46 -53.00
CA VAL A 23 -5.00 -8.64 -51.80
C VAL A 23 -6.41 -8.96 -51.30
N GLY A 24 -6.53 -9.57 -50.13
CA GLY A 24 -7.83 -9.73 -49.48
C GLY A 24 -8.45 -8.34 -49.36
N LYS A 25 -9.57 -8.11 -50.04
CA LYS A 25 -10.29 -6.84 -49.93
C LYS A 25 -10.84 -6.75 -48.51
N SER A 26 -10.16 -5.96 -47.67
CA SER A 26 -10.82 -5.28 -46.57
C SER A 26 -11.87 -4.33 -47.16
N CYS A 27 -13.02 -4.16 -46.49
CA CYS A 27 -14.03 -3.18 -46.91
C CYS A 27 -13.37 -1.79 -47.05
N ASP A 28 -13.89 -0.95 -47.95
CA ASP A 28 -13.42 0.42 -48.09
C ASP A 28 -13.91 1.26 -46.89
N ASP A 29 -13.04 1.48 -45.89
CA ASP A 29 -13.36 2.18 -44.64
C ASP A 29 -13.93 3.61 -44.83
N GLN A 30 -13.82 4.19 -46.03
CA GLN A 30 -14.40 5.50 -46.34
C GLN A 30 -15.85 5.44 -46.85
N ARG A 31 -16.31 4.28 -47.33
CA ARG A 31 -17.60 4.13 -48.06
C ARG A 31 -18.43 2.93 -47.60
N GLU A 32 -17.83 1.96 -46.94
CA GLU A 32 -18.44 0.69 -46.57
C GLU A 32 -18.34 0.44 -45.05
N PHE A 33 -19.31 -0.30 -44.51
CA PHE A 33 -19.33 -0.80 -43.13
C PHE A 33 -19.10 -2.31 -43.14
N THR A 34 -18.24 -2.80 -42.25
CA THR A 34 -17.94 -4.22 -42.08
C THR A 34 -18.87 -4.83 -41.02
N CYS A 35 -19.78 -5.68 -41.44
CA CYS A 35 -20.67 -6.49 -40.60
C CYS A 35 -19.88 -7.47 -39.70
N ALA A 36 -20.49 -7.94 -38.61
CA ALA A 36 -19.90 -8.94 -37.72
C ALA A 36 -19.62 -10.28 -38.42
N ASN A 37 -20.44 -10.64 -39.41
CA ASN A 37 -20.22 -11.79 -40.30
C ASN A 37 -19.16 -11.54 -41.40
N GLY A 38 -18.49 -10.40 -41.41
CA GLY A 38 -17.44 -10.04 -42.37
C GLY A 38 -17.94 -9.55 -43.74
N ARG A 39 -19.24 -9.28 -43.90
CA ARG A 39 -19.80 -8.64 -45.10
C ARG A 39 -19.52 -7.12 -45.11
N CYS A 40 -19.44 -6.54 -46.30
CA CYS A 40 -19.40 -5.10 -46.49
C CYS A 40 -20.77 -4.60 -46.97
N ILE A 41 -21.32 -3.59 -46.33
CA ILE A 41 -22.51 -2.86 -46.79
C ILE A 41 -22.14 -1.39 -47.00
N GLU A 42 -22.94 -0.62 -47.74
CA GLU A 42 -22.72 0.83 -47.83
C GLU A 42 -22.91 1.48 -46.46
N LEU A 43 -22.12 2.52 -46.15
CA LEU A 43 -22.29 3.28 -44.90
C LEU A 43 -23.68 3.92 -44.75
N SER A 44 -24.40 4.14 -45.85
CA SER A 44 -25.80 4.61 -45.87
C SER A 44 -26.79 3.59 -45.31
N LYS A 45 -26.37 2.33 -45.22
CA LYS A 45 -27.16 1.18 -44.75
C LYS A 45 -26.86 0.79 -43.32
N PHE A 46 -25.89 1.44 -42.69
CA PHE A 46 -25.59 1.23 -41.29
C PHE A 46 -26.63 1.97 -40.42
N ASN A 47 -27.29 1.25 -39.51
CA ASN A 47 -28.30 1.75 -38.57
C ASN A 47 -29.47 2.47 -39.29
N ASN A 48 -29.98 1.86 -40.36
CA ASN A 48 -31.07 2.40 -41.17
C ASN A 48 -32.43 1.73 -40.88
N THR A 49 -32.52 0.96 -39.80
CA THR A 49 -33.65 0.11 -39.37
C THR A 49 -33.91 -1.10 -40.26
N VAL A 50 -33.01 -1.40 -41.18
CA VAL A 50 -33.09 -2.52 -42.13
C VAL A 50 -31.88 -3.42 -41.90
N ASN A 51 -32.12 -4.71 -41.71
CA ASN A 51 -31.06 -5.70 -41.62
C ASN A 51 -30.42 -5.95 -43.00
N ASP A 52 -29.49 -5.10 -43.39
CA ASP A 52 -28.67 -5.22 -44.59
C ASP A 52 -27.53 -6.24 -44.38
N CYS A 53 -26.97 -6.39 -43.17
CA CYS A 53 -25.91 -7.37 -42.87
C CYS A 53 -26.40 -8.83 -42.81
N HIS A 54 -27.71 -9.06 -42.71
CA HIS A 54 -28.39 -10.36 -42.50
C HIS A 54 -28.10 -11.05 -41.15
N ASP A 55 -27.32 -10.43 -40.28
CA ASP A 55 -27.04 -10.86 -38.90
C ASP A 55 -27.40 -9.75 -37.88
N ASN A 56 -28.12 -8.71 -38.32
CA ASN A 56 -28.44 -7.48 -37.58
C ASN A 56 -27.22 -6.69 -37.09
N SER A 57 -25.98 -7.03 -37.47
CA SER A 57 -24.80 -6.35 -36.93
C SER A 57 -24.64 -4.89 -37.37
N ASP A 58 -25.33 -4.49 -38.44
CA ASP A 58 -25.54 -3.12 -38.89
C ASP A 58 -26.57 -2.33 -38.07
N GLU A 59 -27.50 -3.03 -37.42
CA GLU A 59 -28.62 -2.44 -36.67
C GLU A 59 -28.44 -2.58 -35.15
N VAL A 60 -27.35 -3.21 -34.71
CA VAL A 60 -26.97 -3.27 -33.30
C VAL A 60 -26.39 -1.92 -32.90
N LEU A 61 -27.18 -1.18 -32.12
CA LEU A 61 -26.95 0.19 -31.61
C LEU A 61 -25.61 0.42 -30.86
N GLU A 62 -24.83 -0.63 -30.60
CA GLU A 62 -23.65 -0.55 -29.74
C GLU A 62 -22.35 -0.17 -30.48
N MET A 63 -22.32 -0.19 -31.81
CA MET A 63 -21.09 0.09 -32.56
C MET A 63 -21.25 1.30 -33.47
N CYS A 64 -21.13 2.52 -32.93
CA CYS A 64 -20.99 3.70 -33.78
C CYS A 64 -19.84 3.51 -34.79
N LYS A 65 -20.01 4.07 -36.01
CA LYS A 65 -19.02 4.07 -37.10
C LYS A 65 -17.60 4.32 -36.56
N ALA A 66 -16.57 3.72 -37.16
CA ALA A 66 -15.17 3.96 -36.78
C ALA A 66 -14.87 5.48 -36.63
N GLY A 67 -14.62 5.92 -35.39
CA GLY A 67 -14.43 7.33 -35.03
C GLY A 67 -15.65 8.07 -34.48
N GLY A 68 -16.79 7.41 -34.28
CA GLY A 68 -17.99 7.92 -33.61
C GLY A 68 -18.04 7.61 -32.11
N PHE A 69 -18.80 8.41 -31.36
CA PHE A 69 -19.08 8.24 -29.93
C PHE A 69 -20.55 7.83 -29.74
N SER A 70 -20.79 6.86 -28.86
CA SER A 70 -22.14 6.40 -28.49
C SER A 70 -22.59 7.08 -27.21
N CYS A 71 -23.68 7.83 -27.31
CA CYS A 71 -24.38 8.48 -26.21
C CYS A 71 -25.07 7.46 -25.30
N SER A 72 -25.36 7.84 -24.05
CA SER A 72 -26.09 7.00 -23.09
C SER A 72 -27.53 6.73 -23.51
N ASN A 73 -28.14 7.65 -24.27
CA ASN A 73 -29.44 7.47 -24.91
C ASN A 73 -29.39 6.64 -26.22
N GLY A 74 -28.23 6.09 -26.59
CA GLY A 74 -28.04 5.27 -27.78
C GLY A 74 -27.87 6.06 -29.09
N LYS A 75 -27.81 7.39 -29.04
CA LYS A 75 -27.49 8.23 -30.20
C LYS A 75 -26.00 8.09 -30.54
N CYS A 76 -25.66 8.06 -31.83
CA CYS A 76 -24.26 8.14 -32.27
C CYS A 76 -23.96 9.54 -32.76
N ILE A 77 -22.90 10.15 -32.21
CA ILE A 77 -22.35 11.42 -32.68
C ILE A 77 -20.93 11.22 -33.21
N PRO A 78 -20.43 12.07 -34.11
CA PRO A 78 -19.00 12.06 -34.44
C PRO A 78 -18.11 12.26 -33.22
N GLY A 79 -17.02 11.50 -33.08
CA GLY A 79 -16.16 11.52 -31.89
C GLY A 79 -15.39 12.83 -31.64
N PHE A 80 -15.53 13.82 -32.51
CA PHE A 80 -15.05 15.19 -32.28
C PHE A 80 -16.03 16.06 -31.48
N TYR A 81 -17.33 15.72 -31.45
CA TYR A 81 -18.34 16.37 -30.60
C TYR A 81 -18.25 15.93 -29.13
N ARG A 82 -17.51 14.85 -28.86
CA ARG A 82 -17.26 14.43 -27.48
C ARG A 82 -16.39 15.47 -26.77
N LEU A 83 -16.90 16.02 -25.67
CA LEU A 83 -16.25 17.04 -24.82
C LEU A 83 -16.00 18.38 -25.51
N ASP A 84 -16.79 18.73 -26.51
CA ASP A 84 -16.61 20.00 -27.22
C ASP A 84 -17.37 21.16 -26.56
N GLY A 85 -18.19 20.86 -25.55
CA GLY A 85 -18.90 21.82 -24.72
C GLY A 85 -20.38 21.98 -25.05
N ASP A 86 -20.88 21.31 -26.09
CA ASP A 86 -22.27 21.31 -26.50
C ASP A 86 -22.92 19.94 -26.22
N ASP A 87 -24.21 19.93 -25.87
CA ASP A 87 -24.98 18.69 -25.69
C ASP A 87 -25.47 18.17 -27.05
N ASP A 88 -24.57 17.53 -27.80
CA ASP A 88 -24.87 16.91 -29.09
C ASP A 88 -25.60 15.58 -28.92
N CYS A 89 -25.49 14.92 -27.76
CA CYS A 89 -26.27 13.73 -27.46
C CYS A 89 -27.76 14.04 -27.17
N GLY A 90 -28.07 15.23 -26.65
CA GLY A 90 -29.39 15.62 -26.13
C GLY A 90 -29.71 15.05 -24.73
N ASP A 91 -28.77 14.32 -24.14
CA ASP A 91 -28.80 13.79 -22.77
C ASP A 91 -27.55 14.18 -21.96
N GLY A 92 -26.64 14.96 -22.55
CA GLY A 92 -25.37 15.41 -22.01
C GLY A 92 -24.30 14.33 -21.85
N SER A 93 -24.50 13.14 -22.40
CA SER A 93 -23.60 12.00 -22.17
C SER A 93 -22.28 12.05 -22.96
N ASP A 94 -22.25 12.80 -24.05
CA ASP A 94 -21.04 13.23 -24.76
C ASP A 94 -20.19 14.22 -23.99
N GLU A 95 -20.84 15.02 -23.15
CA GLU A 95 -20.19 15.95 -22.23
C GLU A 95 -19.91 15.35 -20.85
N ALA A 96 -20.34 14.11 -20.61
CA ALA A 96 -20.07 13.38 -19.38
C ALA A 96 -18.58 13.01 -19.27
N LYS A 97 -17.83 13.84 -18.57
CA LYS A 97 -16.40 13.62 -18.26
C LYS A 97 -16.26 12.61 -17.12
N VAL A 98 -16.13 11.33 -17.48
CA VAL A 98 -15.86 10.21 -16.57
C VAL A 98 -14.39 9.77 -16.62
N ILE A 99 -13.97 8.94 -15.67
CA ILE A 99 -12.69 8.21 -15.76
C ILE A 99 -12.63 7.40 -17.06
N GLY A 100 -11.48 7.43 -17.74
CA GLY A 100 -11.32 6.86 -19.10
C GLY A 100 -11.51 7.86 -20.23
N THR A 101 -11.84 9.13 -19.91
CA THR A 101 -11.99 10.20 -20.90
C THR A 101 -10.65 10.76 -21.36
N ASP A 102 -10.50 11.01 -22.67
CA ASP A 102 -9.30 11.61 -23.25
C ASP A 102 -9.16 13.08 -22.79
N CYS A 103 -8.09 13.38 -22.06
CA CYS A 103 -7.74 14.72 -21.58
C CYS A 103 -6.67 15.41 -22.44
N SER A 104 -6.26 14.79 -23.55
CA SER A 104 -5.25 15.29 -24.49
C SER A 104 -5.81 16.31 -25.49
N LYS A 105 -7.15 16.39 -25.61
CA LYS A 105 -7.83 17.37 -26.47
C LYS A 105 -7.84 18.74 -25.79
N VAL A 106 -6.72 19.45 -25.95
CA VAL A 106 -6.56 20.85 -25.55
C VAL A 106 -7.13 21.74 -26.65
N SER A 107 -8.32 22.30 -26.42
CA SER A 107 -8.76 23.51 -27.13
C SER A 107 -7.79 24.66 -26.81
N ALA A 108 -7.61 25.60 -27.73
CA ALA A 108 -6.58 26.64 -27.74
C ALA A 108 -6.60 27.64 -26.56
N ASP A 109 -7.46 27.45 -25.57
CA ASP A 109 -7.40 28.14 -24.29
C ASP A 109 -6.56 27.34 -23.29
N LYS A 110 -5.48 27.97 -22.81
CA LYS A 110 -4.50 27.43 -21.84
C LYS A 110 -5.09 27.07 -20.46
N ASN A 111 -6.40 26.81 -20.34
CA ASN A 111 -7.11 26.57 -19.09
C ASN A 111 -8.21 25.47 -19.14
N CYS A 112 -8.16 24.50 -20.07
CA CYS A 112 -8.96 23.26 -20.01
C CYS A 112 -8.13 22.07 -20.53
N CYS A 113 -8.18 20.82 -20.03
CA CYS A 113 -9.14 20.08 -19.21
C CYS A 113 -8.48 19.42 -17.97
N PRO A 114 -8.50 20.04 -16.78
CA PRO A 114 -8.12 19.32 -15.55
C PRO A 114 -9.24 18.35 -15.19
N CYS A 115 -8.96 17.04 -15.30
CA CYS A 115 -9.90 15.96 -14.93
C CYS A 115 -10.57 16.20 -13.56
N ASP A 116 -9.81 16.73 -12.59
CA ASP A 116 -10.24 17.06 -11.24
C ASP A 116 -11.45 18.01 -11.17
N ARG A 117 -11.65 18.86 -12.17
CA ARG A 117 -12.79 19.78 -12.25
C ARG A 117 -14.12 19.05 -12.44
N TYR A 118 -14.07 17.89 -13.09
CA TYR A 118 -15.25 17.12 -13.49
C TYR A 118 -15.41 15.88 -12.64
N VAL A 119 -14.30 15.20 -12.35
CA VAL A 119 -14.23 14.08 -11.42
C VAL A 119 -13.28 14.47 -10.29
N PRO A 120 -13.78 14.96 -9.14
CA PRO A 120 -12.94 15.32 -8.02
C PRO A 120 -12.04 14.15 -7.58
N GLY A 121 -10.75 14.39 -7.40
CA GLY A 121 -9.77 13.35 -7.08
C GLY A 121 -9.16 12.66 -8.30
N SER A 122 -9.30 13.23 -9.51
CA SER A 122 -8.73 12.68 -10.75
C SER A 122 -7.66 13.58 -11.36
N GLU A 123 -6.82 13.00 -12.21
CA GLU A 123 -5.75 13.68 -12.92
C GLU A 123 -5.58 13.10 -14.34
N CYS A 124 -4.91 13.85 -15.21
CA CYS A 124 -4.63 13.41 -16.58
C CYS A 124 -3.34 12.58 -16.59
N ILE A 125 -3.47 11.25 -16.73
CA ILE A 125 -2.34 10.32 -16.76
C ILE A 125 -2.28 9.70 -18.14
N GLU A 126 -1.19 9.95 -18.87
CA GLU A 126 -0.99 9.45 -20.25
C GLU A 126 -2.12 9.85 -21.21
N GLY A 127 -2.65 11.06 -21.06
CA GLY A 127 -3.71 11.56 -21.94
C GLY A 127 -5.11 11.05 -21.61
N VAL A 128 -5.28 10.28 -20.53
CA VAL A 128 -6.59 9.80 -20.07
C VAL A 128 -6.86 10.24 -18.63
N CYS A 129 -8.08 10.68 -18.33
CA CYS A 129 -8.52 10.99 -16.98
C CYS A 129 -8.56 9.71 -16.15
N ARG A 130 -7.76 9.67 -15.08
CA ARG A 130 -7.68 8.56 -14.13
C ARG A 130 -7.75 9.09 -12.71
N CYS A 131 -8.22 8.28 -11.77
CA CYS A 131 -8.18 8.66 -10.36
C CYS A 131 -6.71 8.84 -9.91
N LYS A 132 -6.47 9.88 -9.11
CA LYS A 132 -5.17 10.12 -8.49
C LYS A 132 -4.75 8.90 -7.67
N LYS A 133 -3.44 8.71 -7.48
CA LYS A 133 -2.94 7.71 -6.52
C LYS A 133 -3.59 7.95 -5.15
N GLY A 134 -4.06 6.86 -4.53
CA GLY A 134 -4.87 6.96 -3.32
C GLY A 134 -6.38 6.97 -3.53
N TYR A 135 -6.86 6.93 -4.79
CA TYR A 135 -8.27 6.94 -5.11
C TYR A 135 -8.66 5.77 -6.01
N TYR A 136 -9.96 5.45 -6.04
CA TYR A 136 -10.56 4.48 -6.94
C TYR A 136 -11.89 5.01 -7.50
N SER A 137 -12.24 4.61 -8.72
CA SER A 137 -13.49 5.00 -9.35
C SER A 137 -14.64 4.11 -8.89
N ASN A 138 -15.86 4.66 -8.87
CA ASN A 138 -17.07 3.84 -8.91
C ASN A 138 -17.25 3.16 -10.29
N ASP A 139 -18.22 2.26 -10.41
CA ASP A 139 -18.51 1.53 -11.65
C ASP A 139 -18.84 2.45 -12.85
N LEU A 140 -19.42 3.61 -12.57
CA LEU A 140 -19.77 4.62 -13.59
C LEU A 140 -18.60 5.56 -13.95
N GLY A 141 -17.48 5.51 -13.23
CA GLY A 141 -16.34 6.40 -13.46
C GLY A 141 -16.62 7.89 -13.15
N THR A 142 -17.69 8.21 -12.43
CA THR A 142 -18.16 9.58 -12.19
C THR A 142 -17.58 10.20 -10.91
N ILE A 143 -17.05 9.39 -10.00
CA ILE A 143 -16.41 9.86 -8.77
C ILE A 143 -15.15 9.07 -8.47
N CYS A 144 -14.10 9.76 -8.01
CA CYS A 144 -12.95 9.12 -7.39
C CYS A 144 -13.12 9.16 -5.87
N MET A 145 -13.28 7.99 -5.25
CA MET A 145 -13.35 7.84 -3.81
C MET A 145 -11.95 7.60 -3.26
N ARG A 146 -11.61 8.27 -2.15
CA ARG A 146 -10.33 8.08 -1.47
C ARG A 146 -10.32 6.71 -0.80
N ARG A 147 -9.26 5.94 -1.02
CA ARG A 147 -9.10 4.60 -0.45
C ARG A 147 -9.00 4.64 1.08
N LYS A 148 -9.47 3.57 1.72
CA LYS A 148 -9.40 3.34 3.17
C LYS A 148 -8.62 2.07 3.50
N VAL A 149 -8.31 1.89 4.77
CA VAL A 149 -7.76 0.64 5.27
C VAL A 149 -8.75 -0.51 5.02
N PHE A 150 -8.21 -1.65 4.58
CA PHE A 150 -8.88 -2.86 4.10
C PHE A 150 -9.58 -2.75 2.74
N GLU A 151 -9.42 -1.65 2.00
CA GLU A 151 -9.86 -1.59 0.61
C GLU A 151 -8.78 -2.12 -0.34
N ASP A 152 -9.22 -2.60 -1.49
CA ASP A 152 -8.34 -3.21 -2.49
C ASP A 152 -7.24 -2.24 -2.95
N CYS A 153 -6.12 -2.78 -3.42
CA CYS A 153 -5.01 -2.02 -3.97
C CYS A 153 -4.20 -2.84 -4.96
N VAL A 154 -3.41 -2.17 -5.79
CA VAL A 154 -2.49 -2.82 -6.75
C VAL A 154 -1.03 -2.50 -6.39
N THR A 155 -0.79 -1.26 -5.95
CA THR A 155 0.54 -0.74 -5.64
C THR A 155 0.57 -0.12 -4.26
N HIS A 156 1.74 -0.09 -3.60
CA HIS A 156 1.90 0.57 -2.30
C HIS A 156 1.50 2.05 -2.32
N GLU A 157 1.64 2.75 -3.45
CA GLU A 157 1.21 4.14 -3.59
C GLU A 157 -0.31 4.31 -3.56
N ASP A 158 -1.09 3.28 -3.91
CA ASP A 158 -2.54 3.35 -3.80
C ASP A 158 -2.99 3.47 -2.33
N CYS A 159 -2.18 2.96 -1.40
CA CYS A 159 -2.46 3.03 0.03
C CYS A 159 -1.74 4.22 0.67
N SER A 160 -0.42 4.33 0.53
CA SER A 160 0.37 5.37 1.18
C SER A 160 -0.02 6.81 0.80
N LYS A 161 -0.62 7.02 -0.39
CA LYS A 161 -1.19 8.32 -0.79
C LYS A 161 -2.61 8.56 -0.28
N SER A 162 -3.36 7.52 0.08
CA SER A 162 -4.71 7.62 0.62
C SER A 162 -4.72 7.69 2.14
N VAL A 163 -3.97 6.85 2.84
CA VAL A 163 -3.86 6.81 4.30
C VAL A 163 -2.38 6.74 4.65
N ALA A 164 -1.90 7.68 5.47
CA ALA A 164 -0.49 7.70 5.88
C ALA A 164 -0.14 6.42 6.66
N ASN A 165 1.09 5.93 6.50
CA ASN A 165 1.59 4.70 7.12
C ASN A 165 0.77 3.47 6.71
N THR A 166 0.41 3.38 5.43
CA THR A 166 -0.22 2.19 4.85
C THR A 166 0.54 1.68 3.63
N ALA A 167 0.50 0.37 3.50
CA ALA A 167 1.10 -0.38 2.41
C ALA A 167 0.05 -1.27 1.74
N CYS A 168 0.30 -1.62 0.48
CA CYS A 168 -0.52 -2.61 -0.22
C CYS A 168 0.02 -4.00 0.10
N ILE A 169 -0.68 -4.74 0.96
CA ILE A 169 -0.29 -6.06 1.47
C ILE A 169 -1.41 -7.02 1.10
N GLU A 170 -1.08 -8.10 0.37
CA GLU A 170 -2.06 -9.10 -0.09
C GLU A 170 -3.27 -8.48 -0.82
N ASN A 171 -3.01 -7.49 -1.68
CA ASN A 171 -4.02 -6.74 -2.45
C ASN A 171 -4.99 -5.88 -1.62
N ALA A 172 -4.73 -5.66 -0.33
CA ALA A 172 -5.51 -4.73 0.50
C ALA A 172 -4.62 -3.68 1.16
N CYS A 173 -5.16 -2.47 1.36
CA CYS A 173 -4.47 -1.42 2.10
C CYS A 173 -4.45 -1.77 3.59
N ASN A 174 -3.26 -2.04 4.11
CA ASN A 174 -3.05 -2.36 5.52
C ASN A 174 -2.13 -1.32 6.15
N CYS A 175 -2.27 -1.09 7.46
CA CYS A 175 -1.30 -0.27 8.18
C CYS A 175 0.09 -0.93 8.10
N GLU A 176 1.12 -0.12 7.97
CA GLU A 176 2.51 -0.59 8.08
C GLU A 176 2.78 -1.10 9.50
N SER A 177 3.80 -1.95 9.65
CA SER A 177 4.20 -2.44 10.97
C SER A 177 4.55 -1.26 11.89
N GLY A 178 4.23 -1.39 13.18
CA GLY A 178 4.27 -0.27 14.12
C GLY A 178 2.99 0.58 14.18
N TYR A 179 1.99 0.29 13.35
CA TYR A 179 0.73 1.04 13.34
C TYR A 179 -0.49 0.13 13.50
N LEU A 180 -1.54 0.68 14.13
CA LEU A 180 -2.86 0.05 14.29
C LEU A 180 -3.92 0.86 13.55
N VAL A 181 -4.96 0.17 13.07
CA VAL A 181 -6.07 0.80 12.34
C VAL A 181 -6.91 1.64 13.31
N GLY A 182 -7.20 2.89 12.97
CA GLY A 182 -8.16 3.71 13.71
C GLY A 182 -9.61 3.32 13.41
N ASP A 183 -10.52 3.67 14.32
CA ASP A 183 -11.96 3.29 14.25
C ASP A 183 -12.64 3.71 12.93
N ASP A 184 -12.16 4.77 12.30
CA ASP A 184 -12.71 5.31 11.05
C ASP A 184 -12.19 4.62 9.78
N ARG A 185 -11.22 3.71 9.91
CA ARG A 185 -10.45 3.09 8.82
C ARG A 185 -9.77 4.10 7.88
N LYS A 186 -9.62 5.35 8.32
CA LYS A 186 -8.96 6.43 7.54
C LYS A 186 -7.65 6.86 8.20
N SER A 187 -7.25 6.19 9.26
CA SER A 187 -6.05 6.48 10.02
C SER A 187 -5.33 5.20 10.43
N CYS A 188 -4.00 5.27 10.42
CA CYS A 188 -3.12 4.29 11.02
C CYS A 188 -2.37 5.00 12.15
N ASN A 189 -2.70 4.65 13.39
CA ASN A 189 -2.17 5.26 14.59
C ASN A 189 -0.96 4.47 15.06
N ARG A 190 0.13 5.17 15.38
CA ARG A 190 1.35 4.51 15.87
C ARG A 190 1.06 3.79 17.18
N ARG A 191 1.47 2.53 17.28
CA ARG A 191 1.27 1.69 18.47
C ARG A 191 2.02 2.25 19.68
N LYS A 192 1.49 1.92 20.85
CA LYS A 192 2.02 2.24 22.18
C LYS A 192 2.06 0.98 23.04
N ILE A 193 2.80 1.05 24.14
CA ILE A 193 2.78 -0.01 25.15
C ILE A 193 1.37 -0.12 25.74
N GLY A 194 0.88 -1.36 25.81
CA GLY A 194 -0.49 -1.69 26.20
C GLY A 194 -1.50 -1.70 25.05
N ASP A 195 -1.13 -1.28 23.84
CA ASP A 195 -2.02 -1.47 22.68
C ASP A 195 -2.12 -2.95 22.33
N GLU A 196 -3.36 -3.41 22.14
CA GLU A 196 -3.68 -4.79 21.77
C GLU A 196 -3.56 -5.00 20.25
N THR A 197 -3.82 -6.22 19.78
CA THR A 197 -3.84 -6.65 18.36
C THR A 197 -2.47 -6.70 17.64
N CYS A 198 -1.35 -6.82 18.35
CA CYS A 198 -0.09 -7.20 17.69
C CYS A 198 -0.11 -8.70 17.32
N PHE A 199 0.57 -9.07 16.23
CA PHE A 199 0.68 -10.47 15.80
C PHE A 199 2.13 -10.97 15.81
N ILE A 200 3.09 -10.06 15.61
CA ILE A 200 4.53 -10.33 15.62
C ILE A 200 5.26 -9.20 16.34
N ASP A 201 6.49 -9.47 16.80
CA ASP A 201 7.28 -8.48 17.55
C ASP A 201 7.53 -7.18 16.78
N ALA A 202 7.69 -7.26 15.45
CA ALA A 202 7.88 -6.10 14.59
C ALA A 202 6.75 -5.05 14.74
N ASP A 203 5.51 -5.50 14.99
CA ASP A 203 4.38 -4.59 15.19
C ASP A 203 4.59 -3.67 16.39
N CYS A 204 5.34 -4.13 17.40
CA CYS A 204 5.66 -3.36 18.58
C CYS A 204 7.04 -2.69 18.44
N GLU A 205 8.06 -3.41 17.98
CA GLU A 205 9.44 -2.92 17.86
C GLU A 205 9.57 -1.70 16.94
N ASP A 206 8.84 -1.67 15.82
CA ASP A 206 8.86 -0.54 14.87
C ASP A 206 8.18 0.71 15.45
N ALA A 207 7.23 0.53 16.39
CA ALA A 207 6.54 1.62 17.07
C ALA A 207 7.25 2.09 18.34
N VAL A 208 7.70 1.16 19.17
CA VAL A 208 8.33 1.41 20.46
C VAL A 208 9.57 0.54 20.55
N MET A 209 10.73 1.18 20.46
CA MET A 209 12.01 0.49 20.54
C MET A 209 12.15 -0.26 21.89
N TYR A 210 12.67 -1.48 21.83
CA TYR A 210 12.80 -2.39 22.98
C TYR A 210 11.46 -2.85 23.57
N SER A 211 10.48 -3.07 22.71
CA SER A 211 9.21 -3.72 23.04
C SER A 211 9.06 -5.00 22.21
N HIS A 212 8.08 -5.85 22.54
CA HIS A 212 7.75 -7.04 21.78
C HIS A 212 6.25 -7.33 21.94
N CYS A 213 5.74 -8.28 21.15
CA CYS A 213 4.35 -8.70 21.22
C CYS A 213 4.20 -9.84 22.23
N ASP A 214 3.52 -9.59 23.35
CA ASP A 214 3.16 -10.63 24.32
C ASP A 214 1.65 -10.77 24.39
N ASN A 215 1.14 -11.97 24.07
CA ASN A 215 -0.29 -12.27 24.07
C ASN A 215 -1.14 -11.14 23.46
N ILE A 216 -0.87 -10.82 22.19
CA ILE A 216 -1.52 -9.76 21.39
C ILE A 216 -1.34 -8.33 21.92
N THR A 217 -0.56 -8.09 22.97
CA THR A 217 -0.34 -6.76 23.55
C THR A 217 1.11 -6.33 23.40
N CYS A 218 1.35 -5.08 23.02
CA CYS A 218 2.71 -4.55 23.01
C CYS A 218 3.21 -4.30 24.44
N VAL A 219 4.32 -4.94 24.82
CA VAL A 219 4.93 -4.82 26.14
C VAL A 219 6.42 -4.50 26.04
N CYS A 220 6.99 -3.90 27.08
CA CYS A 220 8.43 -3.66 27.10
C CYS A 220 9.23 -4.95 27.28
N ASN A 221 10.42 -5.00 26.70
CA ASN A 221 11.38 -6.08 26.97
C ASN A 221 11.76 -6.09 28.46
N SER A 222 12.11 -7.27 28.99
CA SER A 222 12.55 -7.40 30.37
C SER A 222 13.69 -6.43 30.71
N GLY A 223 13.74 -5.97 31.95
CA GLY A 223 14.65 -4.89 32.35
C GLY A 223 14.15 -3.47 32.06
N ARG A 224 12.96 -3.33 31.45
CA ARG A 224 12.42 -2.02 31.08
C ARG A 224 11.03 -1.77 31.65
N TYR A 225 10.61 -0.52 31.63
CA TYR A 225 9.26 -0.09 31.97
C TYR A 225 8.74 0.94 30.97
N ALA A 226 7.43 0.98 30.80
CA ALA A 226 6.78 1.96 29.95
C ALA A 226 6.80 3.35 30.60
N THR A 227 7.13 4.37 29.84
CA THR A 227 6.93 5.77 30.26
C THR A 227 5.44 6.08 30.44
N PRO A 228 5.05 7.12 31.19
CA PRO A 228 3.63 7.42 31.48
C PRO A 228 2.75 7.65 30.25
N ASP A 229 3.33 8.03 29.11
CA ASP A 229 2.65 8.23 27.82
C ASP A 229 2.64 6.97 26.94
N ASN A 230 3.24 5.87 27.43
CA ASN A 230 3.39 4.57 26.80
C ASN A 230 4.16 4.56 25.47
N THR A 231 4.98 5.58 25.20
CA THR A 231 5.71 5.69 23.92
C THR A 231 7.15 5.19 23.97
N ILE A 232 7.70 4.96 25.16
CA ILE A 232 9.10 4.60 25.36
C ILE A 232 9.22 3.48 26.40
N CYS A 233 10.07 2.48 26.12
CA CYS A 233 10.52 1.49 27.09
C CYS A 233 11.86 1.93 27.73
N ALA A 234 11.77 2.60 28.87
CA ALA A 234 12.93 3.08 29.62
C ALA A 234 13.62 1.94 30.37
N LEU A 235 14.95 1.96 30.40
CA LEU A 235 15.74 0.98 31.16
C LEU A 235 15.62 1.26 32.66
N ARG A 236 15.38 0.21 33.46
CA ARG A 236 15.26 0.33 34.91
C ARG A 236 16.59 0.66 35.57
N VAL A 237 16.54 1.40 36.66
CA VAL A 237 17.67 1.69 37.55
C VAL A 237 17.31 1.36 39.00
N ILE A 238 18.32 1.25 39.86
CA ILE A 238 18.13 1.02 41.29
C ILE A 238 17.36 2.20 41.91
N GLY A 239 16.21 1.89 42.51
CA GLY A 239 15.27 2.86 43.06
C GLY A 239 13.94 2.97 42.29
N ASP A 240 13.87 2.47 41.05
CA ASP A 240 12.60 2.42 40.31
C ASP A 240 11.60 1.50 41.03
N ASN A 241 10.33 1.91 41.10
CA ASN A 241 9.31 1.38 42.01
C ASN A 241 8.15 0.63 41.32
N ASN A 242 8.41 0.10 40.14
CA ASN A 242 7.44 -0.54 39.26
C ASN A 242 7.88 -1.93 38.78
N CYS A 243 8.79 -2.60 39.50
CA CYS A 243 9.12 -3.99 39.22
C CYS A 243 8.06 -4.92 39.83
N VAL A 244 7.85 -6.07 39.20
CA VAL A 244 6.92 -7.12 39.65
C VAL A 244 7.68 -8.38 40.02
N ILE A 245 8.72 -8.72 39.27
CA ILE A 245 9.57 -9.90 39.47
C ILE A 245 11.05 -9.52 39.44
N ASP A 246 11.92 -10.38 39.99
CA ASP A 246 13.35 -10.10 40.10
C ASP A 246 14.04 -9.85 38.75
N SER A 247 13.60 -10.53 37.68
CA SER A 247 14.14 -10.34 36.33
C SER A 247 13.92 -8.94 35.78
N ASP A 248 12.87 -8.23 36.22
CA ASP A 248 12.66 -6.83 35.83
C ASP A 248 13.85 -5.97 36.26
N CYS A 249 14.47 -6.28 37.40
CA CYS A 249 15.62 -5.54 37.89
C CYS A 249 16.93 -6.16 37.39
N SER A 250 17.07 -7.49 37.49
CA SER A 250 18.34 -8.17 37.19
C SER A 250 18.72 -8.11 35.71
N ASP A 251 17.75 -8.05 34.79
CA ASP A 251 18.00 -7.88 33.36
C ASP A 251 18.40 -6.43 33.00
N ALA A 252 18.05 -5.45 33.84
CA ALA A 252 18.45 -4.05 33.68
C ALA A 252 19.78 -3.73 34.36
N VAL A 253 19.93 -4.22 35.59
CA VAL A 253 21.06 -3.97 36.48
C VAL A 253 21.50 -5.30 37.10
N ASN A 254 22.62 -5.82 36.64
CA ASN A 254 23.19 -7.06 37.19
C ASN A 254 23.40 -6.99 38.71
N ASN A 255 23.10 -8.09 39.40
CA ASN A 255 23.10 -8.23 40.86
C ASN A 255 22.09 -7.32 41.56
N SER A 256 20.87 -7.32 41.04
CA SER A 256 19.73 -6.62 41.64
C SER A 256 18.49 -7.51 41.60
N LEU A 257 17.54 -7.20 42.48
CA LEU A 257 16.30 -7.94 42.67
C LEU A 257 15.14 -6.98 42.91
N CYS A 258 13.91 -7.48 42.75
CA CYS A 258 12.71 -6.70 42.98
C CYS A 258 12.25 -6.88 44.43
N ARG A 259 12.34 -5.82 45.23
CA ARG A 259 11.93 -5.86 46.64
C ARG A 259 10.82 -4.87 46.92
N PHE A 260 9.64 -5.39 47.24
CA PHE A 260 8.44 -4.56 47.48
C PHE A 260 8.13 -3.60 46.33
N GLY A 261 8.31 -4.08 45.09
CA GLY A 261 8.10 -3.29 43.88
C GLY A 261 9.26 -2.34 43.52
N ILE A 262 10.32 -2.29 44.34
CA ILE A 262 11.47 -1.41 44.12
C ILE A 262 12.69 -2.22 43.67
N CYS A 263 13.37 -1.80 42.61
CA CYS A 263 14.65 -2.39 42.23
C CYS A 263 15.73 -2.01 43.23
N VAL A 264 16.34 -3.02 43.87
CA VAL A 264 17.40 -2.88 44.87
C VAL A 264 18.56 -3.80 44.54
N CYS A 265 19.77 -3.44 44.98
CA CYS A 265 20.92 -4.32 44.83
C CYS A 265 20.80 -5.58 45.70
N ASP A 266 21.36 -6.67 45.21
CA ASP A 266 21.48 -7.92 45.95
C ASP A 266 22.29 -7.73 47.24
N ILE A 267 22.10 -8.63 48.20
CA ILE A 267 22.91 -8.70 49.42
C ILE A 267 24.39 -8.80 49.03
N GLY A 268 25.25 -7.98 49.64
CA GLY A 268 26.67 -7.88 49.26
C GLY A 268 26.97 -6.78 48.23
N TYR A 269 25.95 -6.11 47.69
CA TYR A 269 26.12 -5.06 46.70
C TYR A 269 25.55 -3.72 47.19
N SER A 270 26.11 -2.62 46.67
CA SER A 270 25.67 -1.25 46.88
C SER A 270 25.48 -0.55 45.54
N LYS A 271 24.51 0.37 45.47
CA LYS A 271 24.23 1.13 44.25
C LYS A 271 25.36 2.13 43.96
N THR A 272 25.57 2.41 42.69
CA THR A 272 26.34 3.57 42.23
C THR A 272 25.50 4.84 42.27
N ASP A 273 26.13 6.03 42.23
CA ASP A 273 25.43 7.32 42.38
C ASP A 273 24.30 7.52 41.36
N ASN A 274 24.49 7.00 40.14
CA ASN A 274 23.49 7.11 39.06
C ASN A 274 22.48 5.95 39.06
N GLY A 275 22.55 5.01 40.01
CA GLY A 275 21.63 3.88 40.12
C GLY A 275 21.75 2.83 39.00
N THR A 276 22.66 2.99 38.04
CA THR A 276 22.76 2.12 36.85
C THR A 276 23.50 0.81 37.09
N ARG A 277 24.19 0.67 38.23
CA ARG A 277 25.02 -0.50 38.56
C ARG A 277 25.00 -0.80 40.05
N CYS A 278 24.99 -2.09 40.37
CA CYS A 278 25.30 -2.63 41.69
C CYS A 278 26.77 -3.05 41.74
N ARG A 279 27.54 -2.43 42.65
CA ARG A 279 28.95 -2.77 42.89
C ARG A 279 29.07 -3.56 44.19
N LYS A 280 30.01 -4.50 44.27
CA LYS A 280 30.28 -5.20 45.55
C LYS A 280 30.65 -4.19 46.63
N ARG A 281 30.14 -4.42 47.84
CA ARG A 281 30.41 -3.61 49.02
C ARG A 281 31.87 -3.74 49.45
N ARG A 282 32.39 -2.68 50.06
CA ARG A 282 33.73 -2.59 50.67
C ARG A 282 33.61 -2.09 52.11
N ILE A 283 34.66 -2.31 52.89
CA ILE A 283 34.77 -1.69 54.21
C ILE A 283 34.71 -0.16 54.07
N GLY A 284 33.89 0.48 54.89
CA GLY A 284 33.60 1.92 54.82
C GLY A 284 32.40 2.28 53.94
N ASP A 285 31.83 1.36 53.17
CA ASP A 285 30.60 1.64 52.43
C ASP A 285 29.42 1.86 53.39
N LEU A 286 28.63 2.90 53.08
CA LEU A 286 27.44 3.31 53.82
C LEU A 286 26.21 2.49 53.44
N ASP A 287 25.08 2.77 54.10
CA ASP A 287 23.75 2.22 53.82
C ASP A 287 23.66 0.69 53.85
N CYS A 288 24.42 0.02 54.72
CA CYS A 288 24.15 -1.39 55.02
C CYS A 288 22.93 -1.50 55.96
N SER A 289 22.06 -2.48 55.71
CA SER A 289 20.84 -2.73 56.50
C SER A 289 20.99 -3.93 57.45
N GLY A 290 22.01 -4.77 57.27
CA GLY A 290 22.34 -5.87 58.16
C GLY A 290 23.70 -6.50 57.85
N ASP A 291 24.19 -7.35 58.75
CA ASP A 291 25.54 -7.95 58.63
C ASP A 291 25.74 -8.76 57.36
N ALA A 292 24.68 -9.37 56.83
CA ALA A 292 24.70 -10.09 55.56
C ALA A 292 25.12 -9.20 54.39
N ASP A 293 24.76 -7.92 54.39
CA ASP A 293 25.14 -6.97 53.32
C ASP A 293 26.66 -6.80 53.26
N CYS A 294 27.34 -6.86 54.40
CA CYS A 294 28.80 -6.70 54.46
C CYS A 294 29.50 -8.05 54.33
N SER A 295 29.10 -9.04 55.12
CA SER A 295 29.74 -10.36 55.19
C SER A 295 29.66 -11.14 53.87
N SER A 296 28.64 -10.92 53.04
CA SER A 296 28.51 -11.55 51.71
C SER A 296 29.47 -10.94 50.67
N ALA A 297 29.97 -9.72 50.91
CA ALA A 297 30.93 -9.04 50.02
C ALA A 297 32.37 -9.15 50.52
N VAL A 298 32.57 -8.98 51.83
CA VAL A 298 33.85 -9.00 52.52
C VAL A 298 33.71 -9.92 53.72
N GLY A 299 34.39 -11.07 53.70
CA GLY A 299 34.38 -12.02 54.82
C GLY A 299 34.86 -11.37 56.12
N ASN A 300 34.34 -11.84 57.26
CA ASN A 300 34.61 -11.28 58.59
C ASN A 300 34.32 -9.77 58.70
N SER A 301 33.24 -9.31 58.07
CA SER A 301 32.72 -7.94 58.23
C SER A 301 31.27 -7.94 58.70
N LEU A 302 30.88 -6.87 59.38
CA LEU A 302 29.55 -6.67 59.94
C LEU A 302 29.06 -5.24 59.63
N CYS A 303 27.74 -5.04 59.71
CA CYS A 303 27.13 -3.74 59.49
C CYS A 303 27.06 -2.98 60.82
N ARG A 304 27.92 -1.96 60.99
CA ARG A 304 28.00 -1.16 62.21
C ARG A 304 27.59 0.28 61.94
N ASN A 305 26.52 0.75 62.58
CA ASN A 305 25.99 2.11 62.38
C ASN A 305 25.75 2.43 60.89
N SER A 306 25.17 1.48 60.14
CA SER A 306 24.95 1.57 58.69
C SER A 306 26.23 1.68 57.85
N VAL A 307 27.39 1.34 58.39
CA VAL A 307 28.67 1.28 57.68
C VAL A 307 29.25 -0.14 57.76
N CYS A 308 29.75 -0.66 56.64
CA CYS A 308 30.45 -1.95 56.66
C CYS A 308 31.81 -1.82 57.36
N ALA A 309 32.03 -2.61 58.42
CA ALA A 309 33.24 -2.59 59.22
C ALA A 309 33.77 -4.01 59.46
N CYS A 310 35.08 -4.15 59.69
CA CYS A 310 35.66 -5.44 60.07
C CYS A 310 35.16 -5.87 61.45
N VAL A 311 34.96 -7.18 61.63
CA VAL A 311 34.80 -7.77 62.96
C VAL A 311 36.12 -7.55 63.72
N PRO A 312 36.10 -7.02 64.95
CA PRO A 312 37.30 -6.80 65.77
C PRO A 312 37.95 -8.09 66.25
#